data_AF-A0A2E1AP82-F1
#
_entry.id   AF-A0A2E1AP82-F1
#
_cell.length_a   1.000
_cell.length_b   1.000
_cell.length_c   1.000
_cell.angle_alpha   90.00
_cell.angle_beta   90.00
_cell.angle_gamma   90.00
#
_symmetry.space_group_name_H-M   'P 1'
#
loop_
_entity.id
_entity.type
_entity.pdbx_description
1 polymer ?
#
loop_
_entity_poly.entity_id
_entity_poly.type
_entity_poly.pdbx_seq_one_letter_code
_entity_poly.pdbx_strand_id
1 'polypeptide(L)'
;MKKLMPLLIILLTLTVQAQDVLTSQLYETYEEYKEPSIGKRRIKHADIQPLIQKFKDNPKFEVQKVGESVQGRDLHLISIGSGESNIFLWSQMHGDESTATQAIFDILNFLDAPQFKKEKEEILSKLKLHFLPMLNPDGAEVFTRRNALGIDINRDALRLQSPEGRTLKRLRDSLDADFGFNLHDQSTYYNAERTEKPATISYLATAYNYEKDINEVRANAMKVIVYMNKIIQNYAPGQVGRYSDDFEPRAFGDNIAKWGTSLILIESGGYPGDPEKQEIRKLNYVSILSALYTIATGSYQNIPIEDYEKIPRNDRKLFDLKIENVTYELLGNDYILDLGIFTNEIDLEKHDQFYYRASVGDQGDLSTFYGYKTFDASGYKIVPPKVATVEHVEDAMDLLKNGIAYVKTQLPEKSKFVHLPLILVNDDFELKDFRLWPGMNPTFFLEKEGSLTHAVINGFLIDLSKPLNEQHTGNGLIYD
;
A
#
# COMPACT_ATOMS: atom_id res chain seq x y z
N MET A 1 -14.18 30.01 -49.53
CA MET A 1 -13.81 29.68 -48.14
C MET A 1 -13.84 28.17 -47.99
N LYS A 2 -12.65 27.58 -47.82
CA LYS A 2 -12.40 26.14 -47.90
C LYS A 2 -12.87 25.42 -46.63
N LYS A 3 -13.48 24.25 -46.84
CA LYS A 3 -13.74 23.20 -45.85
C LYS A 3 -12.41 22.75 -45.22
N LEU A 4 -12.23 22.99 -43.92
CA LEU A 4 -11.10 22.50 -43.13
C LEU A 4 -11.64 21.95 -41.79
N MET A 5 -12.52 20.95 -41.85
CA MET A 5 -13.04 20.30 -40.63
C MET A 5 -13.58 18.87 -40.85
N PRO A 6 -12.78 17.94 -41.42
CA PRO A 6 -12.94 16.53 -41.09
C PRO A 6 -11.64 15.82 -40.63
N LEU A 7 -10.46 16.41 -40.85
CA LEU A 7 -9.19 15.74 -40.55
C LEU A 7 -8.86 15.73 -39.04
N LEU A 8 -9.23 16.81 -38.33
CA LEU A 8 -8.94 16.96 -36.90
C LEU A 8 -9.74 15.97 -36.03
N ILE A 9 -11.00 15.70 -36.39
CA ILE A 9 -11.87 14.78 -35.65
C ILE A 9 -11.40 13.32 -35.84
N ILE A 10 -10.99 12.94 -37.05
CA ILE A 10 -10.47 11.59 -37.33
C ILE A 10 -9.14 11.33 -36.63
N LEU A 11 -8.23 12.32 -36.58
CA LEU A 11 -6.98 12.19 -35.84
C LEU A 11 -7.24 12.04 -34.32
N LEU A 12 -8.15 12.84 -33.74
CA LEU A 12 -8.49 12.72 -32.31
C LEU A 12 -9.08 11.35 -31.95
N THR A 13 -9.92 10.77 -32.81
CA THR A 13 -10.52 9.45 -32.53
C THR A 13 -9.48 8.32 -32.60
N LEU A 14 -8.52 8.39 -33.52
CA LEU A 14 -7.48 7.37 -33.66
C LEU A 14 -6.47 7.41 -32.50
N THR A 15 -6.15 8.61 -31.99
CA THR A 15 -5.24 8.75 -30.84
C THR A 15 -5.85 8.20 -29.55
N VAL A 16 -7.14 8.43 -29.31
CA VAL A 16 -7.84 7.90 -28.12
C VAL A 16 -7.92 6.38 -28.16
N GLN A 17 -8.26 5.79 -29.32
CA GLN A 17 -8.32 4.33 -29.46
C GLN A 17 -6.95 3.66 -29.29
N ALA A 18 -5.88 4.24 -29.85
CA ALA A 18 -4.52 3.70 -29.69
C ALA A 18 -4.03 3.77 -28.23
N GLN A 19 -4.41 4.82 -27.51
CA GLN A 19 -4.03 5.05 -26.12
C GLN A 19 -4.77 4.11 -25.17
N ASP A 20 -6.09 3.92 -25.35
CA ASP A 20 -6.85 2.93 -24.58
C ASP A 20 -6.30 1.50 -24.84
N VAL A 21 -5.92 1.17 -26.09
CA VAL A 21 -5.28 -0.13 -26.43
C VAL A 21 -3.94 -0.35 -25.72
N LEU A 22 -3.05 0.65 -25.69
CA LEU A 22 -1.77 0.52 -24.99
C LEU A 22 -1.99 0.21 -23.51
N THR A 23 -2.86 0.97 -22.84
CA THR A 23 -3.07 0.80 -21.39
C THR A 23 -3.64 -0.57 -21.03
N SER A 24 -4.58 -1.09 -21.83
CA SER A 24 -5.06 -2.48 -21.72
C SER A 24 -3.93 -3.49 -21.86
N GLN A 25 -3.09 -3.34 -22.89
CA GLN A 25 -1.97 -4.25 -23.12
C GLN A 25 -0.94 -4.22 -21.98
N LEU A 26 -0.66 -3.06 -21.38
CA LEU A 26 0.24 -2.94 -20.23
C LEU A 26 -0.24 -3.78 -19.05
N TYR A 27 -1.54 -3.75 -18.75
CA TYR A 27 -2.11 -4.55 -17.65
C TYR A 27 -2.15 -6.05 -17.97
N GLU A 28 -2.53 -6.41 -19.19
CA GLU A 28 -2.67 -7.82 -19.61
C GLU A 28 -1.33 -8.54 -19.72
N THR A 29 -0.28 -7.84 -20.17
CA THR A 29 1.06 -8.42 -20.37
C THR A 29 2.02 -8.22 -19.19
N TYR A 30 1.53 -7.67 -18.07
CA TYR A 30 2.34 -7.33 -16.90
C TYR A 30 3.26 -8.47 -16.41
N GLU A 31 2.76 -9.70 -16.37
CA GLU A 31 3.52 -10.86 -15.87
C GLU A 31 4.78 -11.16 -16.71
N GLU A 32 4.87 -10.68 -17.96
CA GLU A 32 6.07 -10.81 -18.79
C GLU A 32 7.23 -9.93 -18.31
N TYR A 33 6.92 -8.86 -17.58
CA TYR A 33 7.89 -7.83 -17.15
C TYR A 33 8.14 -7.85 -15.64
N LYS A 34 7.29 -8.55 -14.88
CA LYS A 34 7.39 -8.68 -13.44
C LYS A 34 8.75 -9.26 -13.04
N GLU A 35 9.49 -8.56 -12.19
CA GLU A 35 10.74 -9.07 -11.61
C GLU A 35 10.45 -10.16 -10.56
N PRO A 36 10.88 -11.42 -10.78
CA PRO A 36 10.56 -12.53 -9.88
C PRO A 36 11.39 -12.57 -8.59
N SER A 37 12.55 -11.92 -8.53
CA SER A 37 13.45 -12.01 -7.36
C SER A 37 12.98 -11.17 -6.16
N ILE A 38 12.10 -10.19 -6.37
CA ILE A 38 11.55 -9.33 -5.32
C ILE A 38 10.02 -9.43 -5.30
N GLY A 39 9.48 -10.38 -4.52
CA GLY A 39 8.03 -10.66 -4.47
C GLY A 39 7.34 -10.39 -3.12
N LYS A 40 8.07 -9.83 -2.15
CA LYS A 40 7.57 -9.51 -0.81
C LYS A 40 7.84 -8.06 -0.48
N ARG A 41 7.10 -7.47 0.46
CA ARG A 41 7.27 -6.06 0.87
C ARG A 41 8.53 -5.78 1.68
N ARG A 42 9.08 -6.76 2.39
CA ARG A 42 10.30 -6.59 3.19
C ARG A 42 11.54 -6.75 2.32
N ILE A 43 11.76 -5.78 1.44
CA ILE A 43 12.89 -5.74 0.49
C ILE A 43 14.04 -5.00 1.13
N LYS A 44 15.20 -5.65 1.16
CA LYS A 44 16.44 -5.10 1.70
C LYS A 44 17.31 -4.51 0.59
N HIS A 45 18.30 -3.71 0.97
CA HIS A 45 19.20 -3.08 0.01
C HIS A 45 19.96 -4.13 -0.81
N ALA A 46 20.37 -5.22 -0.17
CA ALA A 46 21.08 -6.32 -0.80
C ALA A 46 20.26 -7.02 -1.90
N ASP A 47 18.93 -7.10 -1.75
CA ASP A 47 18.04 -7.81 -2.68
C ASP A 47 17.98 -7.11 -4.05
N ILE A 48 18.13 -5.77 -4.07
CA ILE A 48 18.07 -4.98 -5.31
C ILE A 48 19.43 -4.76 -5.97
N GLN A 49 20.55 -5.06 -5.30
CA GLN A 49 21.89 -4.86 -5.89
C GLN A 49 22.13 -5.69 -7.16
N PRO A 50 21.74 -6.97 -7.24
CA PRO A 50 21.86 -7.75 -8.48
C PRO A 50 21.06 -7.14 -9.63
N LEU A 51 19.89 -6.56 -9.34
CA LEU A 51 19.05 -5.89 -10.33
C LEU A 51 19.69 -4.60 -10.84
N ILE A 52 20.21 -3.77 -9.94
CA ILE A 52 20.95 -2.55 -10.31
C ILE A 52 22.17 -2.92 -11.18
N GLN A 53 22.91 -3.96 -10.81
CA GLN A 53 24.06 -4.42 -11.58
C GLN A 53 23.67 -4.91 -12.98
N LYS A 54 22.56 -5.67 -13.10
CA LYS A 54 21.99 -6.08 -14.41
C LYS A 54 21.76 -4.88 -15.33
N PHE A 55 21.17 -3.79 -14.83
CA PHE A 55 20.95 -2.58 -15.64
C PHE A 55 22.24 -1.81 -15.90
N LYS A 56 23.20 -1.82 -14.97
CA LYS A 56 24.52 -1.21 -15.17
C LYS A 56 25.32 -1.87 -16.28
N ASP A 57 25.18 -3.18 -16.44
CA ASP A 57 25.84 -3.95 -17.51
C ASP A 57 25.13 -3.82 -18.87
N ASN A 58 23.98 -3.13 -18.92
CA ASN A 58 23.19 -2.92 -20.13
C ASN A 58 23.42 -1.49 -20.68
N PRO A 59 23.95 -1.33 -21.91
CA PRO A 59 24.30 -0.03 -22.47
C PRO A 59 23.10 0.88 -22.78
N LYS A 60 21.86 0.37 -22.73
CA LYS A 60 20.65 1.21 -22.83
C LYS A 60 20.44 2.10 -21.60
N PHE A 61 21.05 1.73 -20.46
CA PHE A 61 20.84 2.39 -19.18
C PHE A 61 22.13 3.06 -18.70
N GLU A 62 21.97 4.19 -18.03
CA GLU A 62 23.03 4.87 -17.30
C GLU A 62 22.79 4.66 -15.79
N VAL A 63 23.70 3.95 -15.12
CA VAL A 63 23.60 3.70 -13.67
C VAL A 63 24.72 4.41 -12.94
N GLN A 64 24.36 5.31 -12.03
CA GLN A 64 25.30 6.10 -11.26
C GLN A 64 25.05 5.94 -9.75
N LYS A 65 26.11 5.75 -8.97
CA LYS A 65 26.07 5.96 -7.52
C LYS A 65 25.98 7.46 -7.23
N VAL A 66 24.88 7.89 -6.61
CA VAL A 66 24.54 9.30 -6.40
C VAL A 66 24.55 9.71 -4.94
N GLY A 67 24.79 8.79 -4.02
CA GLY A 67 24.90 9.08 -2.60
C GLY A 67 25.11 7.82 -1.78
N GLU A 68 25.10 8.00 -0.47
CA GLU A 68 25.14 6.93 0.53
C GLU A 68 24.14 7.27 1.64
N SER A 69 23.59 6.24 2.27
CA SER A 69 22.79 6.38 3.49
C SER A 69 23.66 6.71 4.71
N VAL A 70 23.02 6.92 5.86
CA VAL A 70 23.72 7.10 7.15
C VAL A 70 24.66 5.94 7.48
N GLN A 71 24.25 4.69 7.18
CA GLN A 71 25.08 3.50 7.40
C GLN A 71 25.99 3.15 6.21
N GLY A 72 26.13 4.03 5.22
CA GLY A 72 27.04 3.86 4.10
C GLY A 72 26.53 2.95 2.98
N ARG A 73 25.21 2.71 2.87
CA ARG A 73 24.62 1.94 1.77
C ARG A 73 24.44 2.81 0.54
N ASP A 74 24.86 2.31 -0.62
CA ASP A 74 24.87 3.06 -1.86
C ASP A 74 23.47 3.40 -2.38
N LEU A 75 23.28 4.66 -2.77
CA LEU A 75 22.09 5.13 -3.49
C LEU A 75 22.40 5.22 -4.98
N HIS A 76 21.57 4.59 -5.82
CA HIS A 76 21.80 4.51 -7.26
C HIS A 76 20.68 5.18 -8.06
N LEU A 77 21.08 6.03 -9.01
CA LEU A 77 20.19 6.59 -10.03
C LEU A 77 20.33 5.76 -11.32
N ILE A 78 19.21 5.27 -11.85
CA ILE A 78 19.14 4.53 -13.10
C ILE A 78 18.43 5.41 -14.12
N SER A 79 19.07 5.69 -15.25
CA SER A 79 18.52 6.60 -16.27
C SER A 79 18.43 5.93 -17.64
N ILE A 80 17.43 6.30 -18.43
CA ILE A 80 17.22 5.82 -19.81
C ILE A 80 16.46 6.86 -20.64
N GLY A 81 16.70 6.86 -21.94
CA GLY A 81 16.09 7.79 -22.88
C GLY A 81 17.00 8.96 -23.24
N SER A 82 16.61 9.67 -24.29
CA SER A 82 17.39 10.77 -24.88
C SER A 82 16.55 12.03 -25.10
N GLY A 83 15.34 12.05 -24.57
CA GLY A 83 14.45 13.20 -24.67
C GLY A 83 14.92 14.41 -23.87
N GLU A 84 14.39 15.58 -24.23
CA GLU A 84 14.74 16.85 -23.57
C GLU A 84 14.04 17.01 -22.21
N SER A 85 12.86 16.40 -22.04
CA SER A 85 12.11 16.51 -20.78
C SER A 85 12.57 15.49 -19.75
N ASN A 86 13.00 15.98 -18.59
CA ASN A 86 13.49 15.12 -17.51
C ASN A 86 12.33 14.70 -16.60
N ILE A 87 12.21 13.39 -16.36
CA ILE A 87 11.21 12.81 -15.46
C ILE A 87 11.91 12.10 -14.32
N PHE A 88 11.65 12.53 -13.09
CA PHE A 88 12.31 11.98 -11.91
C PHE A 88 11.34 11.17 -11.05
N LEU A 89 11.65 9.89 -10.84
CA LEU A 89 10.87 8.97 -10.03
C LEU A 89 11.73 8.49 -8.86
N TRP A 90 11.22 8.59 -7.64
CA TRP A 90 11.88 8.04 -6.48
C TRP A 90 10.90 7.29 -5.59
N SER A 91 11.40 6.24 -4.95
CA SER A 91 10.61 5.41 -4.03
C SER A 91 11.34 5.16 -2.72
N GLN A 92 10.57 4.67 -1.75
CA GLN A 92 11.06 4.15 -0.48
C GLN A 92 11.95 5.16 0.25
N MET A 93 11.51 6.42 0.27
CA MET A 93 12.05 7.42 1.19
C MET A 93 11.65 7.12 2.65
N HIS A 94 10.55 6.40 2.81
CA HIS A 94 10.23 5.64 4.00
C HIS A 94 10.59 4.18 3.74
N GLY A 95 11.32 3.55 4.67
CA GLY A 95 11.92 2.24 4.43
C GLY A 95 10.90 1.09 4.33
N ASP A 96 9.73 1.24 4.95
CA ASP A 96 8.61 0.29 4.97
C ASP A 96 7.68 0.38 3.74
N GLU A 97 7.96 1.28 2.79
CA GLU A 97 7.10 1.58 1.63
C GLU A 97 7.72 1.07 0.32
N SER A 98 7.78 -0.25 0.16
CA SER A 98 8.52 -0.94 -0.91
C SER A 98 7.73 -1.21 -2.19
N THR A 99 6.42 -0.97 -2.21
CA THR A 99 5.53 -1.37 -3.32
C THR A 99 5.99 -0.77 -4.65
N ALA A 100 6.29 0.52 -4.65
CA ALA A 100 6.73 1.21 -5.85
C ALA A 100 8.18 0.88 -6.25
N THR A 101 9.05 0.51 -5.31
CA THR A 101 10.39 0.00 -5.61
C THR A 101 10.30 -1.25 -6.50
N GLN A 102 9.37 -2.16 -6.17
CA GLN A 102 9.11 -3.34 -7.00
C GLN A 102 8.60 -2.94 -8.38
N ALA A 103 7.63 -2.02 -8.45
CA ALA A 103 7.08 -1.55 -9.73
C ALA A 103 8.13 -0.85 -10.60
N ILE A 104 9.09 -0.12 -10.04
CA ILE A 104 10.21 0.47 -10.79
C ILE A 104 11.01 -0.60 -11.51
N PHE A 105 11.34 -1.71 -10.85
CA PHE A 105 12.08 -2.79 -11.51
C PHE A 105 11.26 -3.49 -12.61
N ASP A 106 9.94 -3.58 -12.46
CA ASP A 106 9.06 -4.07 -13.53
C ASP A 106 9.04 -3.12 -14.73
N ILE A 107 9.00 -1.80 -14.48
CA ILE A 107 9.07 -0.77 -15.51
C ILE A 107 10.43 -0.83 -16.23
N LEU A 108 11.53 -0.98 -15.50
CA LEU A 108 12.86 -1.12 -16.11
C LEU A 108 12.97 -2.37 -16.99
N ASN A 109 12.39 -3.50 -16.55
CA ASN A 109 12.29 -4.73 -17.35
C ASN A 109 11.44 -4.51 -18.61
N PHE A 110 10.29 -3.82 -18.50
CA PHE A 110 9.48 -3.44 -19.66
C PHE A 110 10.25 -2.57 -20.65
N LEU A 111 10.99 -1.58 -20.15
CA LEU A 111 11.78 -0.67 -21.00
C LEU A 111 12.89 -1.43 -21.75
N ASP A 112 13.52 -2.42 -21.12
CA ASP A 112 14.57 -3.22 -21.75
C ASP A 112 14.06 -4.24 -22.78
N ALA A 113 12.85 -4.76 -22.60
CA ALA A 113 12.29 -5.83 -23.42
C ALA A 113 12.17 -5.48 -24.94
N PRO A 114 12.06 -6.44 -25.86
CA PRO A 114 11.91 -6.14 -27.30
C PRO A 114 10.50 -5.68 -27.72
N GLN A 115 9.46 -6.01 -26.95
CA GLN A 115 8.05 -5.67 -27.21
C GLN A 115 7.82 -4.16 -27.06
N PHE A 116 6.65 -3.66 -27.52
CA PHE A 116 6.24 -2.25 -27.40
C PHE A 116 7.25 -1.24 -27.94
N LYS A 117 7.99 -1.63 -29.00
CA LYS A 117 9.09 -0.82 -29.54
C LYS A 117 8.64 0.60 -29.89
N LYS A 118 7.50 0.74 -30.55
CA LYS A 118 6.99 2.04 -31.01
C LYS A 118 6.61 2.94 -29.83
N GLU A 119 5.91 2.39 -28.85
CA GLU A 119 5.44 3.12 -27.67
C GLU A 119 6.61 3.53 -26.78
N LYS A 120 7.60 2.65 -26.62
CA LYS A 120 8.83 2.99 -25.91
C LYS A 120 9.71 3.99 -26.65
N GLU A 121 9.76 3.94 -27.98
CA GLU A 121 10.44 4.96 -28.78
C GLU A 121 9.75 6.32 -28.65
N GLU A 122 8.42 6.36 -28.64
CA GLU A 122 7.65 7.57 -28.37
C GLU A 122 7.98 8.17 -26.99
N ILE A 123 8.03 7.33 -25.95
CA ILE A 123 8.39 7.74 -24.59
C ILE A 123 9.85 8.21 -24.53
N LEU A 124 10.80 7.37 -24.93
CA LEU A 124 12.24 7.58 -24.68
C LEU A 124 12.90 8.60 -25.62
N SER A 125 12.27 8.93 -26.76
CA SER A 125 12.73 10.01 -27.64
C SER A 125 12.28 11.40 -27.16
N LYS A 126 11.27 11.48 -26.29
CA LYS A 126 10.71 12.72 -25.73
C LYS A 126 11.11 12.94 -24.29
N LEU A 127 11.25 11.86 -23.54
CA LEU A 127 11.55 11.88 -22.11
C LEU A 127 12.93 11.27 -21.83
N LYS A 128 13.64 11.85 -20.87
CA LYS A 128 14.74 11.20 -20.16
C LYS A 128 14.24 10.81 -18.77
N LEU A 129 14.19 9.51 -18.51
CA LEU A 129 13.66 8.95 -17.28
C LEU A 129 14.78 8.71 -16.29
N HIS A 130 14.57 9.09 -15.03
CA HIS A 130 15.51 8.96 -13.93
C HIS A 130 14.84 8.28 -12.74
N PHE A 131 15.31 7.09 -12.37
CA PHE A 131 14.77 6.29 -11.27
C PHE A 131 15.76 6.26 -10.11
N LEU A 132 15.30 6.61 -8.91
CA LEU A 132 15.98 6.37 -7.63
C LEU A 132 15.19 5.31 -6.85
N PRO A 133 15.48 4.01 -7.03
CA PRO A 133 14.58 2.94 -6.57
C PRO A 133 14.51 2.77 -5.05
N MET A 134 15.50 3.25 -4.30
CA MET A 134 15.50 3.12 -2.83
C MET A 134 16.28 4.27 -2.23
N LEU A 135 15.57 5.28 -1.70
CA LEU A 135 16.20 6.44 -1.08
C LEU A 135 16.63 6.16 0.37
N ASN A 136 15.87 5.35 1.12
CA ASN A 136 16.13 5.03 2.53
C ASN A 136 16.46 3.53 2.72
N PRO A 137 17.64 3.07 2.27
CA PRO A 137 18.01 1.66 2.44
C PRO A 137 18.19 1.28 3.91
N ASP A 138 18.55 2.22 4.79
CA ASP A 138 18.72 1.93 6.22
C ASP A 138 17.38 1.62 6.90
N GLY A 139 16.32 2.35 6.56
CA GLY A 139 14.97 2.05 7.02
C GLY A 139 14.44 0.75 6.41
N ALA A 140 14.81 0.45 5.16
CA ALA A 140 14.39 -0.76 4.45
C ALA A 140 14.87 -2.04 5.14
N GLU A 141 16.11 -2.05 5.64
CA GLU A 141 16.71 -3.20 6.34
C GLU A 141 15.93 -3.63 7.59
N VAL A 142 15.25 -2.68 8.23
CA VAL A 142 14.51 -2.88 9.47
C VAL A 142 13.02 -2.55 9.32
N PHE A 143 12.54 -2.53 8.08
CA PHE A 143 11.16 -2.28 7.68
C PHE A 143 10.50 -1.13 8.46
N THR A 144 11.13 0.05 8.46
CA THR A 144 10.66 1.23 9.18
C THR A 144 10.64 2.48 8.34
N ARG A 145 9.68 3.37 8.64
CA ARG A 145 9.52 4.67 8.01
C ARG A 145 10.77 5.56 8.05
N ARG A 146 11.52 5.54 9.15
CA ARG A 146 12.62 6.50 9.40
C ARG A 146 13.97 5.94 8.94
N ASN A 147 14.95 6.80 8.71
CA ASN A 147 16.32 6.34 8.44
C ASN A 147 17.04 5.96 9.75
N ALA A 148 18.32 5.58 9.67
CA ALA A 148 19.11 5.17 10.85
C ALA A 148 19.30 6.28 11.92
N LEU A 149 19.06 7.55 11.60
CA LEU A 149 19.07 8.65 12.58
C LEU A 149 17.71 8.85 13.27
N GLY A 150 16.69 8.05 12.92
CA GLY A 150 15.31 8.29 13.32
C GLY A 150 14.69 9.51 12.64
N ILE A 151 15.25 9.98 11.51
CA ILE A 151 14.69 11.10 10.74
C ILE A 151 13.66 10.55 9.75
N ASP A 152 12.49 11.17 9.71
CA ASP A 152 11.57 11.04 8.60
C ASP A 152 12.13 11.92 7.48
N ILE A 153 12.68 11.28 6.43
CA ILE A 153 13.32 12.01 5.33
C ILE A 153 12.32 12.96 4.68
N ASN A 154 11.03 12.57 4.59
CA ASN A 154 9.96 13.42 4.08
C ASN A 154 9.51 14.50 5.08
N ARG A 155 10.33 14.82 6.09
CA ARG A 155 10.17 15.98 6.97
C ARG A 155 11.48 16.77 7.14
N ASP A 156 12.42 16.58 6.22
CA ASP A 156 13.78 17.12 6.30
C ASP A 156 14.15 18.01 5.09
N ALA A 157 13.19 18.43 4.26
CA ALA A 157 13.47 19.15 3.02
C ALA A 157 14.04 20.57 3.22
N LEU A 158 13.83 21.19 4.38
CA LEU A 158 14.32 22.54 4.68
C LEU A 158 15.74 22.57 5.24
N ARG A 159 16.10 21.58 6.06
CA ARG A 159 17.38 21.55 6.77
C ARG A 159 18.38 20.55 6.19
N LEU A 160 17.88 19.54 5.48
CA LEU A 160 18.70 18.53 4.79
C LEU A 160 19.69 17.88 5.76
N GLN A 161 19.21 17.49 6.93
CA GLN A 161 20.00 16.91 8.00
C GLN A 161 20.50 15.50 7.64
N SER A 162 19.72 14.72 6.90
CA SER A 162 20.08 13.37 6.47
C SER A 162 20.90 13.36 5.17
N PRO A 163 21.86 12.44 5.01
CA PRO A 163 22.59 12.27 3.75
C PRO A 163 21.66 11.87 2.60
N GLU A 164 20.61 11.10 2.88
CA GLU A 164 19.57 10.74 1.91
C GLU A 164 18.83 12.01 1.43
N GLY A 165 18.39 12.87 2.34
CA GLY A 165 17.72 14.13 2.02
C GLY A 165 18.61 15.08 1.21
N ARG A 166 19.90 15.20 1.55
CA ARG A 166 20.87 15.97 0.75
C ARG A 166 21.04 15.39 -0.65
N THR A 167 21.08 14.07 -0.78
CA THR A 167 21.16 13.39 -2.07
C THR A 167 19.94 13.69 -2.93
N LEU A 168 18.73 13.55 -2.37
CA LEU A 168 17.48 13.85 -3.08
C LEU A 168 17.43 15.31 -3.53
N LYS A 169 17.80 16.26 -2.66
CA LYS A 169 17.85 17.69 -3.02
C LYS A 169 18.81 17.96 -4.18
N ARG A 170 20.04 17.40 -4.11
CA ARG A 170 21.05 17.59 -5.15
C ARG A 170 20.57 17.01 -6.49
N LEU A 171 19.95 15.84 -6.48
CA LEU A 171 19.40 15.22 -7.68
C LEU A 171 18.32 16.10 -8.30
N ARG A 172 17.34 16.55 -7.50
CA ARG A 172 16.32 17.49 -7.96
C ARG A 172 16.95 18.73 -8.61
N ASP A 173 17.96 19.32 -7.98
CA ASP A 173 18.63 20.52 -8.49
C ASP A 173 19.40 20.28 -9.78
N SER A 174 20.03 19.11 -9.92
CA SER A 174 20.79 18.77 -11.12
C SER A 174 19.93 18.36 -12.30
N LEU A 175 18.79 17.71 -12.04
CA LEU A 175 17.91 17.20 -13.08
C LEU A 175 16.95 18.26 -13.60
N ASP A 176 16.57 19.22 -12.73
CA ASP A 176 15.55 20.24 -13.01
C ASP A 176 14.33 19.66 -13.72
N ALA A 177 13.80 18.58 -13.14
CA ALA A 177 12.80 17.73 -13.79
C ALA A 177 11.46 18.45 -14.02
N ASP A 178 10.90 18.29 -15.22
CA ASP A 178 9.58 18.82 -15.61
C ASP A 178 8.47 18.16 -14.79
N PHE A 179 8.60 16.84 -14.57
CA PHE A 179 7.69 16.02 -13.76
C PHE A 179 8.45 15.19 -12.75
N GLY A 180 7.80 15.01 -11.59
CA GLY A 180 8.29 14.16 -10.52
C GLY A 180 7.24 13.13 -10.13
N PHE A 181 7.68 11.94 -9.73
CA PHE A 181 6.84 10.92 -9.10
C PHE A 181 7.37 10.63 -7.70
N ASN A 182 6.62 11.06 -6.69
CA ASN A 182 6.87 10.73 -5.30
C ASN A 182 6.10 9.47 -4.93
N LEU A 183 6.80 8.35 -4.80
CA LEU A 183 6.18 7.03 -4.72
C LEU A 183 6.22 6.50 -3.28
N HIS A 184 5.03 6.29 -2.72
CA HIS A 184 4.80 5.97 -1.30
C HIS A 184 3.81 4.81 -1.12
N ASP A 185 3.73 4.35 0.12
CA ASP A 185 2.65 3.50 0.61
C ASP A 185 1.84 4.24 1.68
N GLN A 186 0.55 3.92 1.77
CA GLN A 186 -0.32 4.39 2.83
C GLN A 186 -0.91 3.23 3.64
N SER A 187 -1.58 3.57 4.74
CA SER A 187 -2.32 2.60 5.56
C SER A 187 -3.38 1.89 4.71
N THR A 188 -3.51 0.58 4.91
CA THR A 188 -4.58 -0.24 4.31
C THR A 188 -5.97 0.16 4.79
N TYR A 189 -6.09 0.94 5.88
CA TYR A 189 -7.36 1.36 6.44
C TYR A 189 -7.98 2.61 5.80
N TYR A 190 -7.36 3.13 4.74
CA TYR A 190 -7.97 4.18 3.93
C TYR A 190 -8.95 3.58 2.90
N ASN A 191 -10.11 4.21 2.77
CA ASN A 191 -11.12 3.93 1.75
C ASN A 191 -11.37 5.16 0.87
N ALA A 192 -11.87 4.94 -0.35
CA ALA A 192 -12.39 6.04 -1.15
C ALA A 192 -13.64 6.60 -0.45
N GLU A 193 -13.70 7.92 -0.28
CA GLU A 193 -14.70 8.61 0.53
C GLU A 193 -16.13 8.11 0.23
N ARG A 194 -16.89 7.80 1.29
CA ARG A 194 -18.29 7.32 1.22
C ARG A 194 -18.48 5.97 0.51
N THR A 195 -17.42 5.18 0.39
CA THR A 195 -17.50 3.82 -0.12
C THR A 195 -16.78 2.84 0.82
N GLU A 196 -17.15 1.57 0.80
CA GLU A 196 -16.46 0.48 1.48
C GLU A 196 -15.15 0.06 0.78
N LYS A 197 -14.88 0.63 -0.39
CA LYS A 197 -13.76 0.22 -1.24
C LYS A 197 -12.46 0.83 -0.71
N PRO A 198 -11.40 0.03 -0.51
CA PRO A 198 -10.13 0.56 -0.08
C PRO A 198 -9.59 1.56 -1.11
N ALA A 199 -8.90 2.59 -0.62
CA ALA A 199 -8.14 3.50 -1.47
C ALA A 199 -6.84 2.79 -1.87
N THR A 200 -6.95 1.81 -2.77
CA THR A 200 -5.84 0.96 -3.23
C THR A 200 -4.73 1.78 -3.85
N ILE A 201 -5.08 2.77 -4.67
CA ILE A 201 -4.16 3.78 -5.17
C ILE A 201 -4.72 5.14 -4.77
N SER A 202 -3.90 6.02 -4.23
CA SER A 202 -4.28 7.43 -4.10
C SER A 202 -3.30 8.34 -4.80
N TYR A 203 -3.84 9.41 -5.37
CA TYR A 203 -3.04 10.41 -6.07
C TYR A 203 -3.07 11.75 -5.36
N LEU A 204 -1.99 12.51 -5.51
CA LEU A 204 -1.94 13.91 -5.09
C LEU A 204 -1.14 14.74 -6.09
N ALA A 205 -1.75 15.84 -6.55
CA ALA A 205 -1.03 16.95 -7.16
C ALA A 205 -0.59 17.88 -6.02
N THR A 206 0.68 17.75 -5.65
CA THR A 206 1.19 18.28 -4.38
C THR A 206 1.04 19.80 -4.29
N ALA A 207 0.58 20.29 -3.14
CA ALA A 207 0.52 21.72 -2.87
C ALA A 207 1.93 22.31 -2.73
N TYR A 208 2.08 23.60 -2.99
CA TYR A 208 3.35 24.32 -2.83
C TYR A 208 3.27 25.51 -1.87
N ASN A 209 2.08 25.78 -1.34
CA ASN A 209 1.79 26.81 -0.33
C ASN A 209 0.53 26.47 0.48
N TYR A 210 0.32 27.20 1.57
CA TYR A 210 -0.82 26.99 2.48
C TYR A 210 -2.17 27.30 1.84
N GLU A 211 -2.21 28.23 0.90
CA GLU A 211 -3.41 28.62 0.15
C GLU A 211 -3.86 27.56 -0.84
N LYS A 212 -3.00 26.57 -1.12
CA LYS A 212 -3.25 25.49 -2.09
C LYS A 212 -3.57 26.07 -3.46
N ASP A 213 -2.79 27.06 -3.87
CA ASP A 213 -2.94 27.68 -5.19
C ASP A 213 -2.67 26.65 -6.31
N ILE A 214 -3.21 26.94 -7.49
CA ILE A 214 -3.02 26.14 -8.71
C ILE A 214 -2.24 27.00 -9.71
N ASN A 215 -0.93 26.78 -9.77
CA ASN A 215 -0.09 27.27 -10.86
C ASN A 215 -0.03 26.24 -12.00
N GLU A 216 0.70 26.56 -13.07
CA GLU A 216 0.85 25.68 -14.24
C GLU A 216 1.44 24.31 -13.87
N VAL A 217 2.46 24.29 -13.00
CA VAL A 217 3.15 23.08 -12.54
C VAL A 217 2.19 22.13 -11.82
N ARG A 218 1.41 22.63 -10.86
CA ARG A 218 0.41 21.83 -10.13
C ARG A 218 -0.75 21.43 -11.04
N ALA A 219 -1.19 22.32 -11.94
CA ALA A 219 -2.23 22.02 -12.92
C ALA A 219 -1.83 20.87 -13.85
N ASN A 220 -0.57 20.82 -14.29
CA ASN A 220 -0.06 19.74 -15.12
C ASN A 220 -0.09 18.39 -14.38
N ALA A 221 0.35 18.38 -13.11
CA ALA A 221 0.23 17.18 -12.27
C ALA A 221 -1.23 16.72 -12.10
N MET A 222 -2.17 17.65 -11.86
CA MET A 222 -3.61 17.34 -11.77
C MET A 222 -4.14 16.68 -13.04
N LYS A 223 -3.80 17.22 -14.21
CA LYS A 223 -4.23 16.68 -15.51
C LYS A 223 -3.70 15.27 -15.77
N VAL A 224 -2.43 15.03 -15.47
CA VAL A 224 -1.84 13.69 -15.58
C VAL A 224 -2.52 12.72 -14.60
N ILE A 225 -2.84 13.16 -13.38
CA ILE A 225 -3.58 12.35 -12.40
C ILE A 225 -4.98 11.98 -12.90
N VAL A 226 -5.71 12.92 -13.51
CA VAL A 226 -7.02 12.63 -14.10
C VAL A 226 -6.91 11.53 -15.15
N TYR A 227 -5.88 11.60 -15.99
CA TYR A 227 -5.59 10.55 -16.97
C TYR A 227 -5.29 9.21 -16.30
N MET A 228 -4.39 9.16 -15.32
CA MET A 228 -4.06 7.94 -14.58
C MET A 228 -5.30 7.34 -13.89
N ASN A 229 -6.11 8.17 -13.23
CA ASN A 229 -7.36 7.74 -12.62
C ASN A 229 -8.29 7.10 -13.65
N LYS A 230 -8.52 7.73 -14.82
CA LYS A 230 -9.34 7.14 -15.89
C LYS A 230 -8.89 5.72 -16.23
N ILE A 231 -7.58 5.49 -16.32
CA ILE A 231 -7.02 4.17 -16.64
C ILE A 231 -7.20 3.19 -15.47
N ILE A 232 -6.85 3.58 -14.25
CA ILE A 232 -6.93 2.68 -13.09
C ILE A 232 -8.36 2.29 -12.74
N GLN A 233 -9.36 3.10 -13.04
CA GLN A 233 -10.77 2.73 -12.86
C GLN A 233 -11.18 1.47 -13.66
N ASN A 234 -10.46 1.10 -14.73
CA ASN A 234 -10.72 -0.13 -15.47
C ASN A 234 -10.30 -1.40 -14.71
N TYR A 235 -9.38 -1.28 -13.75
CA TYR A 235 -8.76 -2.41 -13.03
C TYR A 235 -9.10 -2.41 -11.54
N ALA A 236 -9.23 -1.22 -10.95
CA ALA A 236 -9.57 -1.00 -9.56
C ALA A 236 -10.75 -0.01 -9.43
N PRO A 237 -11.94 -0.34 -9.97
CA PRO A 237 -13.08 0.58 -10.04
C PRO A 237 -13.54 1.03 -8.65
N GLY A 238 -13.55 2.34 -8.41
CA GLY A 238 -13.91 2.95 -7.13
C GLY A 238 -12.87 2.77 -6.02
N GLN A 239 -11.66 2.29 -6.34
CA GLN A 239 -10.55 2.11 -5.38
C GLN A 239 -9.43 3.14 -5.57
N VAL A 240 -9.72 4.23 -6.29
CA VAL A 240 -8.82 5.37 -6.45
C VAL A 240 -9.29 6.51 -5.57
N GLY A 241 -8.38 7.05 -4.75
CA GLY A 241 -8.64 8.20 -3.91
C GLY A 241 -7.70 9.39 -4.19
N ARG A 242 -8.00 10.52 -3.58
CA ARG A 242 -7.13 11.69 -3.52
C ARG A 242 -6.60 11.85 -2.10
N TYR A 243 -5.27 11.84 -1.97
CA TYR A 243 -4.60 12.06 -0.69
C TYR A 243 -4.76 13.52 -0.22
N SER A 244 -4.62 13.78 1.08
CA SER A 244 -4.71 15.16 1.59
C SER A 244 -3.67 16.06 0.92
N ASP A 245 -4.11 17.24 0.51
CA ASP A 245 -3.26 18.29 -0.07
C ASP A 245 -2.87 19.36 0.96
N ASP A 246 -2.97 19.04 2.26
CA ASP A 246 -2.48 19.90 3.32
C ASP A 246 -0.98 20.15 3.17
N PHE A 247 -0.61 21.43 3.08
CA PHE A 247 0.77 21.84 2.86
C PHE A 247 1.64 21.55 4.09
N GLU A 248 2.66 20.72 3.92
CA GLU A 248 3.68 20.46 4.94
C GLU A 248 5.01 21.08 4.49
N PRO A 249 5.42 22.23 5.06
CA PRO A 249 6.57 22.99 4.57
C PRO A 249 7.90 22.25 4.68
N ARG A 250 7.98 21.16 5.45
CA ARG A 250 9.19 20.34 5.60
C ARG A 250 9.21 19.11 4.69
N ALA A 251 8.12 18.80 4.00
CA ALA A 251 8.04 17.64 3.13
C ALA A 251 8.80 17.86 1.83
N PHE A 252 9.46 16.79 1.34
CA PHE A 252 10.16 16.86 0.06
C PHE A 252 9.17 17.01 -1.07
N GLY A 253 8.01 16.37 -1.00
CA GLY A 253 6.99 16.51 -2.03
C GLY A 253 6.61 17.98 -2.25
N ASP A 254 6.14 18.64 -1.20
CA ASP A 254 5.73 20.04 -1.23
C ASP A 254 6.84 20.98 -1.70
N ASN A 255 8.08 20.74 -1.25
CA ASN A 255 9.20 21.57 -1.66
C ASN A 255 9.63 21.31 -3.11
N ILE A 256 9.59 20.07 -3.61
CA ILE A 256 9.89 19.77 -5.02
C ILE A 256 8.85 20.42 -5.95
N ALA A 257 7.57 20.38 -5.58
CA ALA A 257 6.51 21.11 -6.28
C ALA A 257 6.76 22.62 -6.25
N LYS A 258 7.10 23.17 -5.08
CA LYS A 258 7.46 24.58 -4.90
C LYS A 258 8.69 25.01 -5.70
N TRP A 259 9.64 24.11 -5.90
CA TRP A 259 10.81 24.34 -6.72
C TRP A 259 10.54 24.15 -8.22
N GLY A 260 9.30 23.96 -8.65
CA GLY A 260 8.89 24.06 -10.06
C GLY A 260 8.69 22.73 -10.79
N THR A 261 8.80 21.58 -10.11
CA THR A 261 8.54 20.27 -10.73
C THR A 261 7.06 19.91 -10.64
N SER A 262 6.46 19.44 -11.73
CA SER A 262 5.06 18.97 -11.77
C SER A 262 4.96 17.66 -11.01
N LEU A 263 4.77 17.76 -9.69
CA LEU A 263 4.91 16.63 -8.80
C LEU A 263 3.59 15.87 -8.63
N ILE A 264 3.67 14.58 -8.95
CA ILE A 264 2.62 13.59 -8.75
C ILE A 264 3.05 12.68 -7.61
N LEU A 265 2.25 12.61 -6.56
CA LEU A 265 2.42 11.64 -5.50
C LEU A 265 1.47 10.46 -5.72
N ILE A 266 1.99 9.24 -5.57
CA ILE A 266 1.21 7.99 -5.62
C ILE A 266 1.36 7.28 -4.28
N GLU A 267 0.23 7.02 -3.60
CA GLU A 267 0.17 6.23 -2.38
C GLU A 267 -0.40 4.84 -2.67
N SER A 268 0.33 3.80 -2.27
CA SER A 268 -0.09 2.40 -2.37
C SER A 268 -0.76 1.94 -1.07
N GLY A 269 -2.09 1.83 -1.10
CA GLY A 269 -2.92 1.47 0.06
C GLY A 269 -3.06 -0.03 0.27
N GLY A 270 -4.30 -0.50 0.47
CA GLY A 270 -4.62 -1.91 0.60
C GLY A 270 -5.49 -2.43 -0.54
N TYR A 271 -5.44 -3.75 -0.76
CA TYR A 271 -6.27 -4.47 -1.71
C TYR A 271 -6.68 -5.81 -1.09
N PRO A 272 -7.95 -6.24 -1.21
CA PRO A 272 -8.42 -7.46 -0.56
C PRO A 272 -7.60 -8.70 -0.97
N GLY A 273 -7.10 -9.45 0.00
CA GLY A 273 -6.32 -10.67 -0.24
C GLY A 273 -4.90 -10.46 -0.79
N ASP A 274 -4.38 -9.22 -0.74
CA ASP A 274 -3.06 -8.88 -1.30
C ASP A 274 -2.08 -8.32 -0.23
N PRO A 275 -1.71 -9.12 0.79
CA PRO A 275 -0.86 -8.66 1.88
C PRO A 275 0.57 -8.29 1.44
N GLU A 276 1.03 -8.80 0.30
CA GLU A 276 2.34 -8.47 -0.29
C GLU A 276 2.25 -7.39 -1.39
N LYS A 277 1.06 -6.78 -1.56
CA LYS A 277 0.80 -5.66 -2.48
C LYS A 277 1.17 -5.95 -3.94
N GLN A 278 1.01 -7.19 -4.41
CA GLN A 278 1.36 -7.61 -5.76
C GLN A 278 0.39 -7.08 -6.82
N GLU A 279 -0.90 -6.97 -6.51
CA GLU A 279 -1.85 -6.30 -7.41
C GLU A 279 -1.58 -4.79 -7.41
N ILE A 280 -1.28 -4.20 -6.24
CA ILE A 280 -0.98 -2.77 -6.14
C ILE A 280 0.33 -2.41 -6.86
N ARG A 281 1.34 -3.30 -6.83
CA ARG A 281 2.56 -3.21 -7.63
C ARG A 281 2.25 -3.15 -9.12
N LYS A 282 1.36 -4.02 -9.60
CA LYS A 282 0.88 -4.01 -10.99
C LYS A 282 0.14 -2.71 -11.34
N LEU A 283 -0.71 -2.20 -10.45
CA LEU A 283 -1.40 -0.93 -10.66
C LEU A 283 -0.43 0.26 -10.71
N ASN A 284 0.63 0.27 -9.89
CA ASN A 284 1.70 1.26 -9.98
C ASN A 284 2.40 1.19 -11.35
N TYR A 285 2.77 -0.01 -11.81
CA TYR A 285 3.37 -0.23 -13.13
C TYR A 285 2.52 0.36 -14.26
N VAL A 286 1.22 0.03 -14.29
CA VAL A 286 0.29 0.53 -15.32
C VAL A 286 0.08 2.03 -15.19
N SER A 287 -0.11 2.54 -13.98
CA SER A 287 -0.32 3.96 -13.72
C SER A 287 0.85 4.81 -14.21
N ILE A 288 2.08 4.43 -13.84
CA ILE A 288 3.29 5.20 -14.16
C ILE A 288 3.55 5.16 -15.67
N LEU A 289 3.51 3.98 -16.31
CA LEU A 289 3.73 3.90 -17.77
C LEU A 289 2.67 4.67 -18.56
N SER A 290 1.42 4.65 -18.11
CA SER A 290 0.34 5.45 -18.69
C SER A 290 0.62 6.95 -18.55
N ALA A 291 1.11 7.38 -17.38
CA ALA A 291 1.51 8.76 -17.14
C ALA A 291 2.66 9.20 -18.06
N LEU A 292 3.71 8.38 -18.17
CA LEU A 292 4.85 8.64 -19.04
C LEU A 292 4.41 8.78 -20.51
N TYR A 293 3.50 7.92 -20.98
CA TYR A 293 2.98 8.00 -22.33
C TYR A 293 2.18 9.29 -22.58
N THR A 294 1.30 9.69 -21.67
CA THR A 294 0.53 10.93 -21.86
C THR A 294 1.41 12.18 -21.77
N ILE A 295 2.45 12.16 -20.92
CA ILE A 295 3.45 13.23 -20.83
C ILE A 295 4.25 13.32 -22.14
N ALA A 296 4.78 12.21 -22.65
CA ALA A 296 5.55 12.16 -23.89
C ALA A 296 4.77 12.68 -25.11
N THR A 297 3.49 12.32 -25.19
CA THR A 297 2.61 12.73 -26.29
C THR A 297 2.00 14.13 -26.10
N GLY A 298 2.14 14.73 -24.91
CA GLY A 298 1.47 15.98 -24.54
C GLY A 298 -0.05 15.89 -24.44
N SER A 299 -0.63 14.68 -24.53
CA SER A 299 -2.08 14.49 -24.58
C SER A 299 -2.80 14.95 -23.31
N TYR A 300 -2.12 14.96 -22.16
CA TYR A 300 -2.68 15.43 -20.89
C TYR A 300 -3.07 16.91 -20.90
N GLN A 301 -2.48 17.73 -21.78
CA GLN A 301 -2.65 19.19 -21.76
C GLN A 301 -4.11 19.61 -21.97
N ASN A 302 -4.87 18.80 -22.72
CA ASN A 302 -6.27 19.03 -23.06
C ASN A 302 -7.26 18.51 -22.00
N ILE A 303 -6.77 17.90 -20.92
CA ILE A 303 -7.61 17.36 -19.87
C ILE A 303 -8.14 18.50 -18.98
N PRO A 304 -9.45 18.55 -18.69
CA PRO A 304 -10.01 19.55 -17.78
C PRO A 304 -9.49 19.37 -16.35
N ILE A 305 -9.09 20.46 -15.70
CA ILE A 305 -8.52 20.41 -14.34
C ILE A 305 -9.61 20.07 -13.32
N GLU A 306 -10.84 20.51 -13.55
CA GLU A 306 -12.00 20.24 -12.70
C GLU A 306 -12.32 18.74 -12.56
N ASP A 307 -11.84 17.89 -13.47
CA ASP A 307 -11.99 16.44 -13.36
C ASP A 307 -11.15 15.87 -12.20
N TYR A 308 -10.10 16.58 -11.75
CA TYR A 308 -9.29 16.19 -10.61
C TYR A 308 -10.11 16.18 -9.31
N GLU A 309 -11.00 17.16 -9.13
CA GLU A 309 -11.85 17.28 -7.95
C GLU A 309 -12.98 16.22 -7.93
N LYS A 310 -13.22 15.53 -9.05
CA LYS A 310 -14.18 14.42 -9.12
C LYS A 310 -13.62 13.12 -8.53
N ILE A 311 -12.30 13.03 -8.34
CA ILE A 311 -11.67 11.90 -7.65
C ILE A 311 -12.01 12.03 -6.15
N PRO A 312 -12.65 11.01 -5.54
CA PRO A 312 -13.03 11.09 -4.13
C PRO A 312 -11.79 11.23 -3.25
N ARG A 313 -11.92 11.91 -2.11
CA ARG A 313 -10.83 11.97 -1.13
C ARG A 313 -10.65 10.61 -0.44
N ASN A 314 -9.54 10.45 0.27
CA ASN A 314 -9.40 9.34 1.20
C ASN A 314 -10.22 9.62 2.47
N ASP A 315 -10.86 8.58 2.99
CA ASP A 315 -11.45 8.52 4.33
C ASP A 315 -10.79 7.35 5.09
N ARG A 316 -10.85 7.34 6.42
CA ARG A 316 -10.19 6.29 7.24
C ARG A 316 -11.21 5.54 8.06
N LYS A 317 -12.00 4.70 7.38
CA LYS A 317 -13.16 4.00 7.96
C LYS A 317 -13.17 2.49 7.72
N LEU A 318 -12.05 1.89 7.35
CA LEU A 318 -11.93 0.44 7.16
C LEU A 318 -11.35 -0.26 8.39
N PHE A 319 -11.94 -1.40 8.72
CA PHE A 319 -11.40 -2.41 9.64
C PHE A 319 -11.01 -3.68 8.86
N ASP A 320 -10.18 -4.55 9.44
CA ASP A 320 -9.91 -5.88 8.87
C ASP A 320 -11.17 -6.77 8.98
N LEU A 321 -11.80 -6.74 10.15
CA LEU A 321 -13.07 -7.40 10.41
C LEU A 321 -14.04 -6.42 11.06
N LYS A 322 -15.23 -6.27 10.47
CA LYS A 322 -16.39 -5.61 11.07
C LYS A 322 -17.42 -6.68 11.46
N ILE A 323 -17.84 -6.69 12.70
CA ILE A 323 -18.95 -7.53 13.18
C ILE A 323 -20.11 -6.60 13.47
N GLU A 324 -21.27 -6.85 12.87
CA GLU A 324 -22.44 -5.98 12.99
C GLU A 324 -23.52 -6.61 13.86
N ASN A 325 -24.27 -5.81 14.62
CA ASN A 325 -25.47 -6.24 15.35
C ASN A 325 -25.26 -7.40 16.35
N VAL A 326 -24.08 -7.55 16.92
CA VAL A 326 -23.80 -8.64 17.87
C VAL A 326 -24.36 -8.31 19.25
N THR A 327 -24.97 -9.30 19.91
CA THR A 327 -25.42 -9.17 21.30
C THR A 327 -24.25 -9.38 22.26
N TYR A 328 -23.98 -8.40 23.11
CA TYR A 328 -23.00 -8.46 24.19
C TYR A 328 -23.69 -8.31 25.54
N GLU A 329 -23.59 -9.33 26.40
CA GLU A 329 -24.12 -9.26 27.76
C GLU A 329 -23.11 -8.59 28.69
N LEU A 330 -23.57 -7.57 29.42
CA LEU A 330 -22.77 -6.91 30.43
C LEU A 330 -23.61 -6.57 31.67
N LEU A 331 -23.16 -7.05 32.84
CA LEU A 331 -23.84 -6.82 34.12
C LEU A 331 -25.33 -7.25 34.08
N GLY A 332 -25.61 -8.40 33.46
CA GLY A 332 -26.95 -8.99 33.36
C GLY A 332 -27.89 -8.28 32.38
N ASN A 333 -27.38 -7.39 31.52
CA ASN A 333 -28.17 -6.73 30.47
C ASN A 333 -27.54 -7.02 29.09
N ASP A 334 -28.38 -7.25 28.09
CA ASP A 334 -27.95 -7.45 26.71
C ASP A 334 -27.86 -6.10 25.97
N TYR A 335 -26.78 -5.90 25.24
CA TYR A 335 -26.54 -4.73 24.39
C TYR A 335 -26.26 -5.17 22.95
N ILE A 336 -26.78 -4.45 21.97
CA ILE A 336 -26.47 -4.68 20.55
C ILE A 336 -25.39 -3.69 20.14
N LEU A 337 -24.29 -4.21 19.59
CA LEU A 337 -23.11 -3.42 19.22
C LEU A 337 -22.59 -3.85 17.84
N ASP A 338 -21.91 -2.93 17.16
CA ASP A 338 -20.95 -3.27 16.13
C ASP A 338 -19.54 -3.29 16.74
N LEU A 339 -18.65 -4.12 16.19
CA LEU A 339 -17.23 -4.19 16.54
C LEU A 339 -16.38 -3.99 15.30
N GLY A 340 -15.43 -3.07 15.38
CA GLY A 340 -14.38 -2.89 14.37
C GLY A 340 -13.07 -3.48 14.90
N ILE A 341 -12.43 -4.35 14.14
CA ILE A 341 -11.21 -5.06 14.54
C ILE A 341 -10.08 -4.75 13.56
N PHE A 342 -8.93 -4.35 14.10
CA PHE A 342 -7.67 -4.21 13.37
C PHE A 342 -6.79 -5.42 13.61
N THR A 343 -6.06 -5.84 12.59
CA THR A 343 -5.12 -6.95 12.59
C THR A 343 -3.74 -6.41 12.24
N ASN A 344 -2.98 -6.00 13.26
CA ASN A 344 -1.70 -5.32 13.04
C ASN A 344 -0.56 -6.33 12.86
N GLU A 345 0.37 -6.04 11.95
CA GLU A 345 1.62 -6.79 11.82
C GLU A 345 2.58 -6.42 12.95
N ILE A 346 3.14 -7.44 13.60
CA ILE A 346 4.22 -7.34 14.56
C ILE A 346 5.46 -7.95 13.93
N ASP A 347 6.44 -7.10 13.67
CA ASP A 347 7.67 -7.46 12.98
C ASP A 347 8.55 -8.37 13.84
N LEU A 348 9.20 -9.36 13.21
CA LEU A 348 10.17 -10.23 13.88
C LEU A 348 11.58 -9.62 13.82
N GLU A 349 12.48 -10.09 14.70
CA GLU A 349 13.83 -9.54 14.90
C GLU A 349 14.68 -9.43 13.61
N LYS A 350 14.45 -10.32 12.63
CA LYS A 350 15.19 -10.32 11.35
C LYS A 350 14.59 -9.39 10.30
N HIS A 351 13.44 -8.79 10.56
CA HIS A 351 12.73 -7.88 9.67
C HIS A 351 12.41 -8.47 8.29
N ASP A 352 12.22 -9.78 8.21
CA ASP A 352 11.87 -10.55 7.01
C ASP A 352 10.51 -11.25 7.12
N GLN A 353 9.96 -11.30 8.33
CA GLN A 353 8.74 -11.99 8.72
C GLN A 353 8.03 -11.22 9.84
N PHE A 354 6.75 -11.54 10.04
CA PHE A 354 5.90 -10.93 11.05
C PHE A 354 4.84 -11.94 11.50
N TYR A 355 4.16 -11.62 12.60
CA TYR A 355 2.92 -12.26 13.00
C TYR A 355 1.85 -11.20 13.24
N TYR A 356 0.58 -11.58 13.28
CA TYR A 356 -0.49 -10.64 13.56
C TYR A 356 -0.83 -10.57 15.04
N ARG A 357 -1.13 -9.37 15.51
CA ARG A 357 -1.76 -9.12 16.79
C ARG A 357 -2.94 -8.17 16.59
N ALA A 358 -4.14 -8.72 16.72
CA ALA A 358 -5.34 -7.93 16.56
C ALA A 358 -5.70 -7.13 17.81
N SER A 359 -6.47 -6.07 17.59
CA SER A 359 -7.11 -5.27 18.62
C SER A 359 -8.52 -4.87 18.19
N VAL A 360 -9.44 -4.73 19.15
CA VAL A 360 -10.69 -4.01 18.93
C VAL A 360 -10.31 -2.55 18.64
N GLY A 361 -10.57 -2.10 17.43
CA GLY A 361 -10.33 -0.72 17.01
C GLY A 361 -11.37 0.22 17.61
N ASP A 362 -12.65 -0.15 17.51
CA ASP A 362 -13.77 0.60 18.07
C ASP A 362 -14.98 -0.33 18.30
N GLN A 363 -15.96 0.12 19.09
CA GLN A 363 -17.20 -0.62 19.38
C GLN A 363 -18.38 0.33 19.61
N GLY A 364 -19.58 -0.04 19.16
CA GLY A 364 -20.78 0.78 19.30
C GLY A 364 -21.53 0.92 17.98
N ASP A 365 -21.90 2.14 17.60
CA ASP A 365 -22.48 2.43 16.29
C ASP A 365 -21.36 2.62 15.26
N LEU A 366 -21.14 1.61 14.42
CA LEU A 366 -20.19 1.65 13.32
C LEU A 366 -20.90 1.63 11.97
N SER A 367 -22.15 2.11 11.90
CA SER A 367 -22.97 2.12 10.68
C SER A 367 -22.37 2.92 9.52
N THR A 368 -21.50 3.89 9.82
CA THR A 368 -20.77 4.67 8.80
C THR A 368 -19.38 4.11 8.45
N PHE A 369 -18.97 3.00 9.07
CA PHE A 369 -17.68 2.34 8.87
C PHE A 369 -17.83 1.03 8.09
N TYR A 370 -16.71 0.53 7.59
CA TYR A 370 -16.63 -0.60 6.68
C TYR A 370 -15.60 -1.61 7.16
N GLY A 371 -15.64 -2.83 6.62
CA GLY A 371 -14.63 -3.86 6.87
C GLY A 371 -14.17 -4.49 5.57
N TYR A 372 -12.91 -4.93 5.51
CA TYR A 372 -12.45 -5.86 4.48
C TYR A 372 -13.27 -7.15 4.50
N LYS A 373 -13.62 -7.60 5.71
CA LYS A 373 -14.63 -8.62 5.96
C LYS A 373 -15.71 -8.03 6.88
N THR A 374 -16.97 -8.17 6.49
CA THR A 374 -18.12 -7.85 7.35
C THR A 374 -18.87 -9.13 7.69
N PHE A 375 -19.22 -9.30 8.96
CA PHE A 375 -20.05 -10.41 9.44
C PHE A 375 -21.27 -9.85 10.16
N ASP A 376 -22.45 -10.06 9.60
CA ASP A 376 -23.72 -9.73 10.26
C ASP A 376 -24.01 -10.76 11.36
N ALA A 377 -23.85 -10.33 12.60
CA ALA A 377 -24.05 -11.11 13.81
C ALA A 377 -25.44 -10.88 14.41
N SER A 378 -26.43 -10.48 13.60
CA SER A 378 -27.84 -10.43 14.01
C SER A 378 -28.31 -11.77 14.58
N GLY A 379 -28.76 -11.73 15.84
CA GLY A 379 -29.19 -12.91 16.60
C GLY A 379 -28.06 -13.77 17.15
N TYR A 380 -26.81 -13.34 17.01
CA TYR A 380 -25.67 -13.96 17.70
C TYR A 380 -25.39 -13.26 19.02
N LYS A 381 -24.89 -14.04 19.99
CA LYS A 381 -24.42 -13.56 21.29
C LYS A 381 -22.93 -13.84 21.45
N ILE A 382 -22.19 -12.87 21.99
CA ILE A 382 -20.79 -13.07 22.37
C ILE A 382 -20.73 -13.95 23.60
N VAL A 383 -19.92 -15.01 23.51
CA VAL A 383 -19.64 -15.93 24.61
C VAL A 383 -18.17 -15.79 25.01
N PRO A 384 -17.88 -15.52 26.30
CA PRO A 384 -16.52 -15.51 26.82
C PRO A 384 -15.76 -16.81 26.52
N PRO A 385 -14.46 -16.72 26.21
CA PRO A 385 -13.65 -17.91 26.01
C PRO A 385 -13.43 -18.67 27.32
N LYS A 386 -13.11 -19.95 27.21
CA LYS A 386 -12.65 -20.81 28.32
C LYS A 386 -11.17 -21.12 28.19
N VAL A 387 -10.62 -21.62 29.28
CA VAL A 387 -9.27 -22.18 29.36
C VAL A 387 -9.31 -23.69 29.60
N ALA A 388 -8.40 -24.44 28.99
CA ALA A 388 -8.16 -25.85 29.29
C ALA A 388 -6.67 -26.14 29.43
N THR A 389 -6.34 -27.21 30.15
CA THR A 389 -4.97 -27.73 30.27
C THR A 389 -4.86 -29.02 29.46
N VAL A 390 -3.87 -29.08 28.58
CA VAL A 390 -3.55 -30.27 27.77
C VAL A 390 -2.03 -30.46 27.77
N GLU A 391 -1.57 -31.70 27.66
CA GLU A 391 -0.13 -31.97 27.46
C GLU A 391 0.30 -31.47 26.07
N HIS A 392 -0.50 -31.77 25.06
CA HIS A 392 -0.31 -31.35 23.67
C HIS A 392 -1.65 -31.04 23.00
N VAL A 393 -1.67 -30.09 22.07
CA VAL A 393 -2.85 -29.78 21.26
C VAL A 393 -2.98 -30.80 20.13
N GLU A 394 -3.88 -31.77 20.28
CA GLU A 394 -4.16 -32.77 19.23
C GLU A 394 -5.11 -32.22 18.16
N ASP A 395 -6.24 -31.64 18.56
CA ASP A 395 -7.24 -31.05 17.66
C ASP A 395 -7.69 -29.67 18.17
N ALA A 396 -7.19 -28.62 17.51
CA ALA A 396 -7.57 -27.26 17.83
C ALA A 396 -9.05 -26.96 17.55
N MET A 397 -9.66 -27.62 16.56
CA MET A 397 -11.07 -27.42 16.23
C MET A 397 -11.99 -28.00 17.31
N ASP A 398 -11.64 -29.15 17.89
CA ASP A 398 -12.40 -29.73 19.00
C ASP A 398 -12.40 -28.81 20.23
N LEU A 399 -11.24 -28.25 20.59
CA LEU A 399 -11.13 -27.26 21.65
C LEU A 399 -12.02 -26.03 21.38
N LEU A 400 -11.97 -25.48 20.18
CA LEU A 400 -12.79 -24.33 19.80
C LEU A 400 -14.29 -24.64 19.84
N LYS A 401 -14.73 -25.83 19.39
CA LYS A 401 -16.14 -26.26 19.49
C LYS A 401 -16.65 -26.35 20.92
N ASN A 402 -15.75 -26.62 21.87
CA ASN A 402 -16.06 -26.63 23.30
C ASN A 402 -15.95 -25.24 23.98
N GLY A 403 -15.70 -24.19 23.20
CA GLY A 403 -15.55 -22.82 23.68
C GLY A 403 -14.19 -22.54 24.33
N ILE A 404 -13.18 -23.38 24.07
CA ILE A 404 -11.83 -23.24 24.62
C ILE A 404 -10.98 -22.49 23.59
N ALA A 405 -10.51 -21.29 23.97
CA ALA A 405 -9.57 -20.50 23.17
C ALA A 405 -8.19 -20.40 23.82
N TYR A 406 -8.14 -20.48 25.16
CA TYR A 406 -6.90 -20.42 25.93
C TYR A 406 -6.47 -21.83 26.31
N VAL A 407 -5.21 -22.17 26.06
CA VAL A 407 -4.69 -23.52 26.29
C VAL A 407 -3.41 -23.46 27.11
N LYS A 408 -3.47 -24.00 28.33
CA LYS A 408 -2.30 -24.26 29.16
C LYS A 408 -1.60 -25.51 28.62
N THR A 409 -0.36 -25.34 28.18
CA THR A 409 0.46 -26.38 27.56
C THR A 409 1.93 -25.98 27.63
N GLN A 410 2.83 -26.90 27.29
CA GLN A 410 4.23 -26.55 27.07
C GLN A 410 4.36 -25.50 25.96
N LEU A 411 4.92 -24.34 26.29
CA LEU A 411 5.10 -23.23 25.36
C LEU A 411 6.34 -23.43 24.47
N PRO A 412 6.28 -23.12 23.17
CA PRO A 412 7.46 -23.10 22.31
C PRO A 412 8.51 -22.11 22.81
N GLU A 413 9.79 -22.51 22.84
CA GLU A 413 10.88 -21.59 23.16
C GLU A 413 10.98 -20.48 22.13
N LYS A 414 11.12 -19.23 22.60
CA LYS A 414 11.45 -18.05 21.76
C LYS A 414 10.42 -17.73 20.66
N SER A 415 9.15 -18.11 20.84
CA SER A 415 8.05 -17.64 19.98
C SER A 415 7.04 -16.81 20.76
N LYS A 416 6.38 -15.87 20.07
CA LYS A 416 5.24 -15.08 20.59
C LYS A 416 3.90 -15.42 19.93
N PHE A 417 3.91 -16.36 18.99
CA PHE A 417 2.74 -16.75 18.22
C PHE A 417 2.78 -18.24 17.83
N VAL A 418 1.64 -18.76 17.39
CA VAL A 418 1.52 -20.11 16.83
C VAL A 418 0.65 -20.11 15.58
N HIS A 419 0.87 -21.05 14.66
CA HIS A 419 0.05 -21.23 13.45
C HIS A 419 -1.24 -22.02 13.71
N LEU A 420 -1.77 -21.91 14.93
CA LEU A 420 -3.03 -22.50 15.35
C LEU A 420 -3.93 -21.36 15.87
N PRO A 421 -5.25 -21.43 15.65
CA PRO A 421 -6.18 -20.42 16.15
C PRO A 421 -6.48 -20.62 17.64
N LEU A 422 -5.44 -20.55 18.47
CA LEU A 422 -5.51 -20.71 19.93
C LEU A 422 -4.56 -19.72 20.59
N ILE A 423 -4.85 -19.38 21.85
CA ILE A 423 -3.96 -18.61 22.70
C ILE A 423 -3.26 -19.59 23.64
N LEU A 424 -1.97 -19.81 23.43
CA LEU A 424 -1.19 -20.67 24.32
C LEU A 424 -0.71 -19.86 25.53
N VAL A 425 -0.83 -20.44 26.70
CA VAL A 425 -0.51 -19.79 27.97
C VAL A 425 0.24 -20.74 28.90
N ASN A 426 0.97 -20.19 29.87
CA ASN A 426 1.68 -20.95 30.89
C ASN A 426 0.70 -21.60 31.91
N ASP A 427 1.21 -22.51 32.76
CA ASP A 427 0.37 -23.24 33.72
C ASP A 427 -0.23 -22.34 34.81
N ASP A 428 0.46 -21.26 35.17
CA ASP A 428 0.08 -20.25 36.15
C ASP A 428 -0.88 -19.17 35.61
N PHE A 429 -1.20 -19.21 34.30
CA PHE A 429 -2.11 -18.23 33.69
C PHE A 429 -3.51 -18.30 34.30
N GLU A 430 -4.07 -17.15 34.65
CA GLU A 430 -5.45 -17.01 35.07
C GLU A 430 -6.24 -16.20 34.04
N LEU A 431 -7.31 -16.81 33.51
CA LEU A 431 -8.21 -16.13 32.60
C LEU A 431 -9.04 -15.12 33.39
N LYS A 432 -8.81 -13.84 33.13
CA LYS A 432 -9.55 -12.73 33.75
C LYS A 432 -10.99 -12.68 33.23
N ASP A 433 -11.86 -12.02 34.00
CA ASP A 433 -13.23 -11.73 33.59
C ASP A 433 -13.26 -11.06 32.21
N PHE A 434 -14.09 -11.63 31.33
CA PHE A 434 -14.19 -11.15 29.96
C PHE A 434 -14.85 -9.78 29.91
N ARG A 435 -14.15 -8.84 29.27
CA ARG A 435 -14.66 -7.50 28.94
C ARG A 435 -14.25 -7.18 27.50
N LEU A 436 -15.15 -6.57 26.74
CA LEU A 436 -14.83 -5.98 25.45
C LEU A 436 -14.55 -4.49 25.63
N TRP A 437 -13.40 -4.07 25.10
CA TRP A 437 -12.96 -2.69 25.15
C TRP A 437 -12.01 -2.38 23.98
N PRO A 438 -12.03 -1.16 23.41
CA PRO A 438 -11.05 -0.73 22.42
C PRO A 438 -9.60 -0.94 22.92
N GLY A 439 -8.75 -1.47 22.04
CA GLY A 439 -7.36 -1.82 22.33
C GLY A 439 -7.15 -3.24 22.86
N MET A 440 -8.20 -3.95 23.29
CA MET A 440 -8.09 -5.34 23.73
C MET A 440 -7.93 -6.29 22.56
N ASN A 441 -7.22 -7.40 22.75
CA ASN A 441 -7.18 -8.47 21.76
C ASN A 441 -8.55 -9.16 21.68
N PRO A 442 -9.19 -9.20 20.49
CA PRO A 442 -10.49 -9.84 20.33
C PRO A 442 -10.32 -11.36 20.26
N THR A 443 -10.61 -12.02 21.39
CA THR A 443 -10.69 -13.48 21.51
C THR A 443 -11.99 -13.88 22.24
N PHE A 444 -12.97 -14.40 21.51
CA PHE A 444 -14.31 -14.77 22.02
C PHE A 444 -15.04 -15.70 21.04
N PHE A 445 -16.21 -16.20 21.43
CA PHE A 445 -17.05 -17.05 20.59
C PHE A 445 -18.37 -16.34 20.22
N LEU A 446 -18.98 -16.78 19.12
CA LEU A 446 -20.32 -16.35 18.71
C LEU A 446 -21.26 -17.54 18.79
N GLU A 447 -22.28 -17.40 19.65
CA GLU A 447 -23.36 -18.35 19.82
C GLU A 447 -24.59 -17.91 19.05
N LYS A 448 -25.28 -18.86 18.40
CA LYS A 448 -26.61 -18.66 17.83
C LYS A 448 -27.47 -19.86 18.18
N GLU A 449 -28.68 -19.60 18.65
CA GLU A 449 -29.64 -20.65 19.02
C GLU A 449 -29.06 -21.68 20.02
N GLY A 450 -28.24 -21.21 20.97
CA GLY A 450 -27.63 -22.05 22.00
C GLY A 450 -26.46 -22.92 21.54
N SER A 451 -25.97 -22.72 20.31
CA SER A 451 -24.79 -23.43 19.77
C SER A 451 -23.68 -22.45 19.39
N LEU A 452 -22.44 -22.79 19.76
CA LEU A 452 -21.27 -22.07 19.25
C LEU A 452 -21.12 -22.38 17.76
N THR A 453 -21.05 -21.33 16.95
CA THR A 453 -20.97 -21.48 15.48
C THR A 453 -19.70 -20.86 14.91
N HIS A 454 -19.19 -19.80 15.55
CA HIS A 454 -17.97 -19.13 15.14
C HIS A 454 -17.09 -18.83 16.35
N ALA A 455 -15.79 -18.73 16.10
CA ALA A 455 -14.84 -18.15 17.03
C ALA A 455 -14.20 -16.92 16.40
N VAL A 456 -13.91 -15.91 17.21
CA VAL A 456 -13.00 -14.82 16.85
C VAL A 456 -11.76 -15.04 17.70
N ILE A 457 -10.64 -15.43 17.08
CA ILE A 457 -9.39 -15.70 17.79
C ILE A 457 -8.31 -14.78 17.24
N ASN A 458 -7.71 -13.95 18.11
CA ASN A 458 -6.75 -12.92 17.69
C ASN A 458 -7.29 -12.12 16.48
N GLY A 459 -8.58 -11.78 16.49
CA GLY A 459 -9.26 -11.01 15.43
C GLY A 459 -9.64 -11.77 14.16
N PHE A 460 -9.26 -13.04 14.03
CA PHE A 460 -9.65 -13.87 12.89
C PHE A 460 -10.99 -14.56 13.15
N LEU A 461 -11.97 -14.34 12.26
CA LEU A 461 -13.26 -15.01 12.32
C LEU A 461 -13.20 -16.39 11.68
N ILE A 462 -13.49 -17.41 12.50
CA ILE A 462 -13.39 -18.83 12.21
C ILE A 462 -14.79 -19.45 12.26
N ASP A 463 -15.17 -20.17 11.22
CA ASP A 463 -16.40 -20.94 11.12
C ASP A 463 -16.15 -22.35 11.70
N LEU A 464 -16.82 -22.66 12.82
CA LEU A 464 -16.62 -23.93 13.55
C LEU A 464 -17.20 -25.15 12.83
N SER A 465 -17.97 -24.93 11.76
CA SER A 465 -18.49 -26.01 10.92
C SER A 465 -17.50 -26.43 9.81
N LYS A 466 -16.47 -25.61 9.54
CA LYS A 466 -15.51 -25.84 8.45
C LYS A 466 -14.16 -26.31 8.98
N PRO A 467 -13.44 -27.18 8.25
CA PRO A 467 -12.06 -27.50 8.55
C PRO A 467 -11.16 -26.25 8.67
N LEU A 468 -10.18 -26.24 9.57
CA LEU A 468 -9.29 -25.08 9.77
C LEU A 468 -8.42 -24.77 8.55
N ASN A 469 -8.04 -25.79 7.78
CA ASN A 469 -7.22 -25.66 6.58
C ASN A 469 -7.98 -25.12 5.35
N GLU A 470 -9.32 -25.01 5.43
CA GLU A 470 -10.16 -24.46 4.37
C GLU A 470 -10.54 -22.99 4.60
N GLN A 471 -10.00 -22.37 5.65
CA GLN A 471 -10.32 -21.00 6.02
C GLN A 471 -9.08 -20.23 6.48
N HIS A 472 -9.16 -18.90 6.46
CA HIS A 472 -8.07 -18.05 6.93
C HIS A 472 -8.14 -17.90 8.45
N THR A 473 -7.30 -18.65 9.16
CA THR A 473 -7.24 -18.70 10.62
C THR A 473 -6.19 -17.77 11.23
N GLY A 474 -5.34 -17.16 10.40
CA GLY A 474 -4.26 -16.28 10.83
C GLY A 474 -3.25 -16.98 11.74
N ASN A 475 -2.92 -16.34 12.86
CA ASN A 475 -2.10 -16.92 13.93
C ASN A 475 -2.76 -16.75 15.29
N GLY A 476 -2.47 -17.68 16.18
CA GLY A 476 -2.66 -17.57 17.62
C GLY A 476 -1.53 -16.80 18.28
N LEU A 477 -1.68 -16.52 19.58
CA LEU A 477 -0.69 -15.80 20.38
C LEU A 477 -0.15 -16.71 21.49
N ILE A 478 1.04 -16.41 21.96
CA ILE A 478 1.62 -17.00 23.17
C ILE A 478 1.72 -15.91 24.22
N TYR A 479 1.12 -16.15 25.40
CA TYR A 479 1.32 -15.32 26.58
C TYR A 479 2.09 -16.11 27.65
N ASP A 480 3.27 -15.59 27.96
CA ASP A 480 4.16 -16.13 29.01
C ASP A 480 3.83 -15.56 30.38
#